data_AF-A0A7L4PWR9-F1
#
_entry.id   AF-A0A7L4PWR9-F1
#
_cell.length_a   1.000
_cell.length_b   1.000
_cell.length_c   1.000
_cell.angle_alpha   90.00
_cell.angle_beta   90.00
_cell.angle_gamma   90.00
#
_symmetry.space_group_name_H-M   'P 1'
#
loop_
_entity.id
_entity.type
_entity.pdbx_description
1 polymer ?
#
loop_
_entity_poly.entity_id
_entity_poly.type
_entity_poly.pdbx_seq_one_letter_code
_entity_poly.pdbx_strand_id
1 'polypeptide(L)'
;MNSYERFCFNLIGNRMKAKRGNYLHLRNDMMGARMKVPFEAYLSTAYVTSGIVGLVAAFFIGIFSYALRVPEMIRYQGTLPEFIVALSEFRLLFGTIVIVLFSLAIFGGITYVIYLVYPGILAGERRRNIDATLPYAINYVTAMSTAGITPAEVFRLLGESSIYGESAVEARYIAREIDIFGKDLIDALRIGGVYTPSMRMKDFLQGAMASISSGSNLTEYFRTKAQQYALENRQMQKTFLETLGLIAESYVTALVAGTLFLIILQSIMSTISGESDPLFLYAVIYAIIPFGSFMFVILISSMTPEV
;
A
#
# COMPACT_ATOMS: atom_id res chain seq x y z
N MET A 1 9.19 -21.32 3.67
CA MET A 1 10.47 -20.92 3.05
C MET A 1 10.73 -21.75 1.83
N ASN A 2 10.86 -21.10 0.68
CA ASN A 2 11.20 -21.74 -0.59
C ASN A 2 12.70 -22.11 -0.65
N SER A 3 13.09 -22.96 -1.60
CA SER A 3 14.49 -23.39 -1.81
C SER A 3 15.43 -22.19 -2.00
N TYR A 4 14.98 -21.18 -2.74
CA TYR A 4 15.74 -19.94 -2.99
C TYR A 4 15.96 -19.10 -1.72
N GLU A 5 14.95 -18.94 -0.87
CA GLU A 5 15.05 -18.18 0.38
C GLU A 5 16.01 -18.86 1.37
N ARG A 6 16.02 -20.20 1.39
CA ARG A 6 16.98 -20.99 2.18
C ARG A 6 18.42 -20.76 1.71
N PHE A 7 18.63 -20.74 0.39
CA PHE A 7 19.94 -20.45 -0.19
C PHE A 7 20.43 -19.05 0.21
N CYS A 8 19.58 -18.03 0.07
CA CYS A 8 19.92 -16.66 0.45
C CYS A 8 20.22 -16.53 1.95
N PHE A 9 19.42 -17.20 2.79
CA PHE A 9 19.63 -17.23 4.24
C PHE A 9 20.96 -17.90 4.62
N ASN A 10 21.32 -19.02 3.99
CA ASN A 10 22.61 -19.69 4.26
C ASN A 10 23.81 -18.82 3.86
N LEU A 11 23.67 -17.99 2.82
CA LEU A 11 24.75 -17.13 2.34
C LEU A 11 25.03 -15.95 3.28
N ILE A 12 23.99 -15.24 3.75
CA ILE A 12 24.15 -13.93 4.44
C ILE A 12 23.33 -13.82 5.75
N GLY A 13 22.51 -14.82 6.10
CA GLY A 13 21.57 -14.77 7.22
C GLY A 13 22.19 -14.42 8.57
N ASN A 14 23.39 -14.95 8.88
CA ASN A 14 24.09 -14.65 10.12
C ASN A 14 24.48 -13.17 10.24
N ARG A 15 24.85 -12.52 9.13
CA ARG A 15 25.15 -11.07 9.11
C ARG A 15 23.88 -10.23 9.19
N MET A 16 22.78 -10.71 8.63
CA MET A 16 21.49 -10.00 8.69
C MET A 16 20.86 -10.05 10.08
N LYS A 17 21.11 -11.12 10.85
CA LYS A 17 20.68 -11.22 12.25
C LYS A 17 21.23 -10.08 13.11
N ALA A 18 22.48 -9.66 12.89
CA ALA A 18 23.10 -8.55 13.61
C ALA A 18 22.45 -7.18 13.32
N LYS A 19 21.83 -7.03 12.14
CA LYS A 19 21.13 -5.79 11.74
C LYS A 19 19.67 -5.73 12.18
N ARG A 20 19.16 -6.75 12.89
CA ARG A 20 17.76 -6.86 13.30
C ARG A 20 17.26 -5.66 14.13
N GLY A 21 18.13 -5.01 14.89
CA GLY A 21 17.79 -3.81 15.66
C GLY A 21 17.55 -2.56 14.79
N ASN A 22 18.22 -2.47 13.63
CA ASN A 22 18.15 -1.28 12.77
C ASN A 22 16.88 -1.26 11.89
N TYR A 23 16.23 -2.41 11.71
CA TYR A 23 15.06 -2.59 10.84
C TYR A 23 13.80 -2.92 11.64
N LEU A 24 13.56 -2.16 12.71
CA LEU A 24 12.37 -2.33 13.56
C LEU A 24 11.06 -2.13 12.78
N HIS A 25 10.98 -1.09 11.94
CA HIS A 25 9.79 -0.80 11.12
C HIS A 25 9.48 -1.95 10.15
N LEU A 26 10.46 -2.35 9.33
CA LEU A 26 10.30 -3.47 8.40
C LEU A 26 9.84 -4.75 9.10
N ARG A 27 10.41 -5.05 10.27
CA ARG A 27 10.01 -6.22 11.06
C ARG A 27 8.56 -6.11 11.51
N ASN A 28 8.14 -4.94 12.00
CA ASN A 28 6.77 -4.71 12.42
C ASN A 28 5.79 -4.82 11.25
N ASP A 29 6.17 -4.31 10.07
CA ASP A 29 5.35 -4.41 8.85
C ASP A 29 5.22 -5.87 8.40
N MET A 30 6.31 -6.64 8.40
CA MET A 30 6.28 -8.08 8.11
C MET A 30 5.40 -8.87 9.10
N MET A 31 5.48 -8.50 10.39
CA MET A 31 4.66 -9.09 11.45
C MET A 31 3.18 -8.75 11.25
N GLY A 32 2.86 -7.48 10.93
CA GLY A 32 1.51 -7.01 10.62
C GLY A 32 0.90 -7.67 9.38
N ALA A 33 1.73 -7.89 8.36
CA ALA A 33 1.37 -8.62 7.14
C ALA A 33 1.29 -10.14 7.35
N ARG A 34 1.64 -10.67 8.54
CA ARG A 34 1.72 -12.11 8.86
C ARG A 34 2.48 -12.91 7.79
N MET A 35 3.60 -12.37 7.34
CA MET A 35 4.44 -13.03 6.34
C MET A 35 5.00 -14.35 6.90
N LYS A 36 4.92 -15.42 6.09
CA LYS A 36 5.39 -16.77 6.47
C LYS A 36 6.92 -16.89 6.52
N VAL A 37 7.64 -15.88 6.06
CA VAL A 37 9.10 -15.87 5.95
C VAL A 37 9.70 -15.12 7.15
N PRO A 38 10.73 -15.68 7.81
CA PRO A 38 11.39 -15.00 8.90
C PRO A 38 12.15 -13.77 8.38
N PHE A 39 12.26 -12.74 9.22
CA PHE A 39 12.90 -11.46 8.91
C PHE A 39 14.29 -11.63 8.29
N GLU A 40 15.10 -12.52 8.87
CA GLU A 40 16.48 -12.73 8.44
C GLU A 40 16.55 -13.34 7.03
N ALA A 41 15.64 -14.27 6.70
CA ALA A 41 15.57 -14.86 5.37
C ALA A 41 15.05 -13.86 4.33
N TYR A 42 14.05 -13.05 4.69
CA TYR A 42 13.51 -12.02 3.81
C TYR A 42 14.55 -10.95 3.47
N LEU A 43 15.25 -10.42 4.48
CA LEU A 43 16.29 -9.42 4.26
C LEU A 43 17.46 -10.00 3.46
N SER A 44 17.88 -11.24 3.75
CA SER A 44 18.92 -11.91 2.95
C SER A 44 18.50 -12.09 1.49
N THR A 45 17.23 -12.43 1.26
CA THR A 45 16.65 -12.54 -0.08
C THR A 45 16.68 -11.19 -0.78
N ALA A 46 16.29 -10.10 -0.11
CA ALA A 46 16.34 -8.74 -0.67
C ALA A 46 17.75 -8.31 -1.11
N TYR A 47 18.79 -8.64 -0.32
CA TYR A 47 20.18 -8.33 -0.69
C TYR A 47 20.69 -9.17 -1.87
N VAL A 48 20.37 -10.46 -1.89
CA VAL A 48 20.82 -11.36 -2.97
C VAL A 48 20.08 -11.06 -4.27
N THR A 49 18.76 -10.85 -4.22
CA THR A 49 17.98 -10.51 -5.41
C THR A 49 18.37 -9.15 -5.98
N SER A 50 18.57 -8.13 -5.15
CA SER A 50 19.05 -6.82 -5.63
C SER A 50 20.42 -6.90 -6.28
N GLY A 51 21.35 -7.69 -5.72
CA GLY A 51 22.64 -7.96 -6.34
C GLY A 51 22.51 -8.66 -7.70
N ILE A 52 21.71 -9.71 -7.79
CA ILE A 52 21.49 -10.47 -9.04
C ILE A 52 20.83 -9.58 -10.09
N VAL A 53 19.75 -8.87 -9.75
CA VAL A 53 19.04 -7.98 -10.68
C VAL A 53 19.96 -6.84 -11.13
N GLY A 54 20.73 -6.25 -10.22
CA GLY A 54 21.73 -5.24 -10.56
C GLY A 54 22.78 -5.75 -11.54
N LEU A 55 23.33 -6.95 -11.32
CA LEU A 55 24.32 -7.57 -12.22
C LEU A 55 23.74 -7.91 -13.58
N VAL A 56 22.54 -8.49 -13.63
CA VAL A 56 21.85 -8.85 -14.87
C VAL A 56 21.51 -7.59 -15.68
N ALA A 57 20.94 -6.57 -15.03
CA ALA A 57 20.64 -5.29 -15.67
C ALA A 57 21.91 -4.62 -16.20
N ALA A 58 22.98 -4.60 -15.40
CA ALA A 58 24.25 -4.02 -15.81
C ALA A 58 24.90 -4.78 -16.98
N PHE A 59 24.77 -6.10 -17.04
CA PHE A 59 25.24 -6.91 -18.16
C PHE A 59 24.48 -6.58 -19.46
N PHE A 60 23.15 -6.60 -19.43
CA PHE A 60 22.33 -6.31 -20.62
C PHE A 60 22.48 -4.85 -21.08
N ILE A 61 22.42 -3.90 -20.15
CA ILE A 61 22.56 -2.46 -20.44
C ILE A 61 23.99 -2.14 -20.90
N GLY A 62 25.00 -2.79 -20.31
CA GLY A 62 26.40 -2.68 -20.73
C GLY A 62 26.62 -3.16 -22.17
N ILE A 63 26.12 -4.36 -22.50
CA ILE A 63 26.19 -4.90 -23.87
C ILE A 63 25.46 -4.01 -24.86
N PHE A 64 24.25 -3.57 -24.51
CA PHE A 64 23.44 -2.69 -25.36
C PHE A 64 24.11 -1.33 -25.59
N SER A 65 24.67 -0.74 -24.52
CA SER A 65 25.41 0.52 -24.57
C SER A 65 26.66 0.43 -25.45
N TYR A 66 27.40 -0.68 -25.33
CA TYR A 66 28.58 -0.95 -26.16
C TYR A 66 28.22 -1.19 -27.63
N ALA A 67 27.18 -1.99 -27.90
CA ALA A 67 26.73 -2.32 -29.25
C ALA A 67 26.24 -1.08 -30.02
N LEU A 68 25.53 -0.17 -29.36
CA LEU A 68 25.00 1.07 -29.95
C LEU A 68 25.97 2.25 -29.90
N ARG A 69 27.18 2.07 -29.34
CA ARG A 69 28.17 3.13 -29.13
C ARG A 69 27.57 4.39 -28.49
N VAL A 70 26.65 4.20 -27.53
CA VAL A 70 25.94 5.27 -26.82
C VAL A 70 26.90 6.33 -26.23
N PRO A 71 28.07 5.96 -25.67
CA PRO A 71 29.04 6.95 -25.18
C PRO A 71 29.61 7.90 -26.26
N GLU A 72 29.62 7.51 -27.53
CA GLU A 72 30.10 8.34 -28.64
C GLU A 72 29.07 9.39 -29.09
N MET A 73 27.77 9.14 -28.87
CA MET A 73 26.68 10.05 -29.26
C MET A 73 26.62 11.31 -28.39
N ILE A 74 27.08 11.24 -27.15
CA ILE A 74 27.21 12.42 -26.29
C ILE A 74 28.38 13.25 -26.88
N ARG A 75 28.20 14.53 -27.21
CA ARG A 75 29.32 15.40 -27.63
C ARG A 75 29.62 16.39 -26.51
N TYR A 76 30.77 16.25 -25.87
CA TYR A 76 31.24 17.22 -24.87
C TYR A 76 31.75 18.48 -25.60
N GLN A 77 31.10 19.62 -25.38
CA GLN A 77 31.48 20.93 -25.95
C GLN A 77 32.22 21.78 -24.89
N GLY A 78 33.43 21.39 -24.50
CA GLY A 78 34.26 22.15 -23.55
C GLY A 78 35.77 21.89 -23.71
N THR A 79 36.61 22.83 -23.26
CA THR A 79 38.07 22.66 -23.25
C THR A 79 38.46 21.71 -22.12
N LEU A 80 38.67 20.45 -22.47
CA LEU A 80 39.09 19.41 -21.54
C LEU A 80 40.61 19.49 -21.31
N PRO A 81 41.11 19.32 -20.07
CA PRO A 81 42.54 19.18 -19.77
C PRO A 81 43.19 18.05 -20.61
N GLU A 82 44.47 18.19 -20.99
CA GLU A 82 45.19 17.25 -21.89
C GLU A 82 45.11 15.77 -21.48
N PHE A 83 45.03 15.48 -20.18
CA PHE A 83 44.81 14.14 -19.62
C PHE A 83 43.48 13.50 -20.07
N ILE A 84 42.42 14.28 -20.23
CA ILE A 84 41.11 13.78 -20.69
C ILE A 84 41.09 13.58 -22.21
N VAL A 85 41.88 14.37 -22.96
CA VAL A 85 42.06 14.21 -24.41
C VAL A 85 42.84 12.93 -24.72
N ALA A 86 43.84 12.55 -23.91
CA ALA A 86 44.52 11.25 -24.02
C ALA A 86 43.61 10.05 -23.69
N LEU A 87 42.60 10.23 -22.83
CA LEU A 87 41.58 9.23 -22.51
C LEU A 87 40.45 9.13 -23.55
N SER A 88 40.46 9.99 -24.57
CA SER A 88 39.42 10.02 -25.61
C SER A 88 39.40 8.77 -26.48
N GLU A 89 40.52 8.07 -26.64
CA GLU A 89 40.59 6.77 -27.34
C GLU A 89 39.91 5.65 -26.53
N PHE A 90 39.92 5.73 -25.20
CA PHE A 90 39.25 4.79 -24.29
C PHE A 90 37.84 5.21 -23.90
N ARG A 91 37.28 6.24 -24.58
CA ARG A 91 35.99 6.84 -24.26
C ARG A 91 34.83 5.84 -24.27
N LEU A 92 34.83 4.90 -25.21
CA LEU A 92 33.84 3.82 -25.25
C LEU A 92 33.93 2.93 -24.01
N LEU A 93 35.14 2.52 -23.64
CA LEU A 93 35.36 1.64 -22.49
C LEU A 93 35.01 2.32 -21.16
N PHE A 94 35.52 3.54 -20.92
CA PHE A 94 35.19 4.29 -19.70
C PHE A 94 33.71 4.65 -19.63
N GLY A 95 33.10 5.08 -20.74
CA GLY A 95 31.67 5.41 -20.78
C GLY A 95 30.79 4.19 -20.50
N THR A 96 31.09 3.04 -21.10
CA THR A 96 30.36 1.79 -20.82
C THR A 96 30.55 1.33 -19.38
N ILE A 97 31.76 1.42 -18.80
CA ILE A 97 32.01 1.07 -17.40
C ILE A 97 31.17 1.94 -16.45
N VAL A 98 31.12 3.25 -16.69
CA VAL A 98 30.30 4.17 -15.88
C VAL A 98 28.81 3.82 -16.00
N ILE A 99 28.31 3.55 -17.21
CA ILE A 99 26.91 3.15 -17.43
C ILE A 99 26.58 1.83 -16.73
N VAL A 100 27.49 0.85 -16.77
CA VAL A 100 27.35 -0.45 -16.10
C VAL A 100 27.27 -0.28 -14.58
N LEU A 101 28.19 0.49 -13.99
CA LEU A 101 28.19 0.76 -12.55
C LEU A 101 26.93 1.52 -12.11
N PHE A 102 26.51 2.51 -12.91
CA PHE A 102 25.32 3.31 -12.63
C PHE A 102 24.04 2.48 -12.75
N SER A 103 23.96 1.63 -13.79
CA SER A 103 22.88 0.66 -13.97
C SER A 103 22.79 -0.30 -12.78
N LEU A 104 23.92 -0.89 -12.35
CA LEU A 104 23.96 -1.79 -11.21
C LEU A 104 23.43 -1.11 -9.94
N ALA A 105 23.86 0.13 -9.68
CA ALA A 105 23.42 0.90 -8.52
C ALA A 105 21.92 1.23 -8.58
N ILE A 106 21.41 1.67 -9.73
CA ILE A 106 20.00 2.04 -9.89
C ILE A 106 19.09 0.83 -9.80
N PHE A 107 19.31 -0.20 -10.62
CA PHE A 107 18.40 -1.35 -10.68
C PHE A 107 18.50 -2.21 -9.42
N GLY A 108 19.71 -2.40 -8.89
CA GLY A 108 19.91 -3.04 -7.60
C GLY A 108 19.28 -2.24 -6.46
N GLY A 109 19.50 -0.94 -6.42
CA GLY A 109 18.94 -0.03 -5.42
C GLY A 109 17.40 0.01 -5.43
N ILE A 110 16.78 0.17 -6.60
CA ILE A 110 15.33 0.15 -6.76
C ILE A 110 14.76 -1.17 -6.29
N THR A 111 15.35 -2.29 -6.72
CA THR A 111 14.91 -3.63 -6.29
C THR A 111 14.95 -3.75 -4.77
N TYR A 112 16.04 -3.30 -4.14
CA TYR A 112 16.17 -3.32 -2.69
C TYR A 112 15.11 -2.46 -2.00
N VAL A 113 14.85 -1.25 -2.50
CA VAL A 113 13.80 -0.36 -1.96
C VAL A 113 12.41 -1.00 -2.09
N ILE A 114 12.10 -1.65 -3.21
CA ILE A 114 10.83 -2.38 -3.38
C ILE A 114 10.66 -3.43 -2.28
N TYR A 115 11.69 -4.24 -2.01
CA TYR A 115 11.63 -5.24 -0.93
C TYR A 115 11.44 -4.60 0.46
N LEU A 116 11.95 -3.40 0.70
CA LEU A 116 11.74 -2.70 1.97
C LEU A 116 10.31 -2.16 2.13
N VAL A 117 9.71 -1.67 1.04
CA VAL A 117 8.37 -1.05 1.08
C VAL A 117 7.25 -2.09 0.98
N TYR A 118 7.48 -3.20 0.28
CA TYR A 118 6.48 -4.22 0.00
C TYR A 118 5.73 -4.76 1.24
N PRO A 119 6.40 -5.11 2.36
CA PRO A 119 5.69 -5.57 3.56
C PRO A 119 4.77 -4.50 4.15
N GLY A 120 5.15 -3.22 4.06
CA GLY A 120 4.34 -2.10 4.51
C GLY A 120 3.06 -1.95 3.68
N ILE A 121 3.13 -2.17 2.37
CA ILE A 121 1.95 -2.16 1.48
C ILE A 121 1.00 -3.29 1.87
N LEU A 122 1.50 -4.51 2.02
CA LEU A 122 0.69 -5.66 2.43
C LEU A 122 0.05 -5.46 3.82
N ALA A 123 0.82 -4.93 4.78
CA ALA A 123 0.31 -4.63 6.11
C ALA A 123 -0.78 -3.54 6.05
N GLY A 124 -0.61 -2.54 5.18
CA GLY A 124 -1.58 -1.47 4.96
C GLY A 124 -2.89 -1.95 4.33
N GLU A 125 -2.81 -2.78 3.29
CA GLU A 125 -3.97 -3.42 2.67
C GLU A 125 -4.74 -4.25 3.69
N ARG A 126 -4.02 -5.08 4.45
CA ARG A 126 -4.59 -5.90 5.50
C ARG A 126 -5.23 -5.08 6.61
N ARG A 127 -4.60 -3.99 7.04
CA ARG A 127 -5.17 -3.04 8.00
C ARG A 127 -6.50 -2.49 7.50
N ARG A 128 -6.56 -2.03 6.25
CA ARG A 128 -7.78 -1.50 5.63
C ARG A 128 -8.89 -2.54 5.61
N ASN A 129 -8.57 -3.77 5.20
CA ASN A 129 -9.53 -4.87 5.16
C ASN A 129 -10.05 -5.25 6.57
N ILE A 130 -9.17 -5.25 7.57
CA ILE A 130 -9.59 -5.47 8.98
C ILE A 130 -10.53 -4.34 9.41
N ASP A 131 -10.13 -3.07 9.23
CA ASP A 131 -10.90 -1.91 9.67
C ASP A 131 -12.30 -1.85 9.02
N ALA A 132 -12.43 -2.31 7.77
CA ALA A 132 -13.69 -2.41 7.04
C ALA A 132 -14.63 -3.48 7.61
N THR A 133 -14.09 -4.68 7.92
CA THR A 133 -14.92 -5.81 8.40
C THR A 133 -15.16 -5.79 9.91
N LEU A 134 -14.33 -5.05 10.67
CA LEU A 134 -14.30 -5.08 12.13
C LEU A 134 -15.64 -4.71 12.79
N PRO A 135 -16.37 -3.66 12.38
CA PRO A 135 -17.66 -3.33 13.00
C PRO A 135 -18.67 -4.47 12.92
N TYR A 136 -18.69 -5.19 11.80
CA TYR A 136 -19.57 -6.35 11.59
C TYR A 136 -19.14 -7.56 12.43
N ALA A 137 -17.82 -7.81 12.51
CA ALA A 137 -17.27 -8.86 13.35
C ALA A 137 -17.57 -8.64 14.84
N ILE A 138 -17.45 -7.40 15.35
CA ILE A 138 -17.74 -7.10 16.76
C ILE A 138 -19.25 -7.22 17.06
N ASN A 139 -20.13 -6.86 16.12
CA ASN A 139 -21.56 -7.13 16.25
C ASN A 139 -21.85 -8.63 16.41
N TYR A 140 -21.18 -9.48 15.61
CA TYR A 140 -21.28 -10.93 15.73
C TYR A 140 -20.78 -11.43 17.09
N VAL A 141 -19.60 -10.99 17.52
CA VAL A 141 -19.03 -11.34 18.84
C VAL A 141 -19.97 -10.94 19.97
N THR A 142 -20.58 -9.75 19.88
CA THR A 142 -21.56 -9.25 20.85
C THR A 142 -22.81 -10.13 20.91
N ALA A 143 -23.35 -10.53 19.75
CA ALA A 143 -24.52 -11.39 19.66
C ALA A 143 -24.25 -12.76 20.29
N MET A 144 -23.11 -13.37 19.96
CA MET A 144 -22.70 -14.66 20.50
C MET A 144 -22.42 -14.61 22.02
N SER A 145 -21.74 -13.56 22.48
CA SER A 145 -21.49 -13.34 23.92
C SER A 145 -22.78 -13.08 24.69
N THR A 146 -23.76 -12.39 24.09
CA THR A 146 -25.08 -12.18 24.70
C THR A 146 -25.88 -13.47 24.79
N ALA A 147 -25.68 -14.40 23.85
CA ALA A 147 -26.26 -15.74 23.88
C ALA A 147 -25.60 -16.67 24.93
N GLY A 148 -24.62 -16.18 25.70
CA GLY A 148 -23.94 -16.95 26.74
C GLY A 148 -22.81 -17.84 26.23
N ILE A 149 -22.40 -17.69 24.97
CA ILE A 149 -21.25 -18.42 24.42
C ILE A 149 -19.98 -17.90 25.07
N THR A 150 -19.09 -18.82 25.48
CA THR A 150 -17.84 -18.45 26.15
C THR A 150 -16.93 -17.64 25.23
N PRO A 151 -16.14 -16.68 25.75
CA PRO A 151 -15.35 -15.79 24.90
C PRO A 151 -14.37 -16.52 23.97
N ALA A 152 -13.73 -17.60 24.45
CA ALA A 152 -12.85 -18.43 23.63
C ALA A 152 -13.61 -19.08 22.47
N GLU A 153 -14.83 -19.55 22.69
CA GLU A 153 -15.67 -20.15 21.66
C GLU A 153 -16.18 -19.09 20.67
N VAL A 154 -16.51 -17.88 21.14
CA VAL A 154 -16.91 -16.78 20.24
C VAL A 154 -15.82 -16.45 19.22
N PHE A 155 -14.54 -16.40 19.63
CA PHE A 155 -13.43 -16.16 18.70
C PHE A 155 -13.20 -17.34 17.74
N ARG A 156 -13.48 -18.59 18.14
CA ARG A 156 -13.44 -19.75 17.23
C ARG A 156 -14.50 -19.63 16.15
N LEU A 157 -15.76 -19.42 16.55
CA LEU A 157 -16.89 -19.28 15.63
C LEU A 157 -16.71 -18.10 14.67
N LEU A 158 -16.19 -16.96 15.16
CA LEU A 158 -15.83 -15.83 14.30
C LEU A 158 -14.75 -16.22 13.29
N GLY A 159 -13.76 -17.01 13.71
CA GLY A 159 -12.67 -17.50 12.84
C GLY A 159 -13.09 -18.50 11.77
N GLU A 160 -14.21 -19.19 11.95
CA GLU A 160 -14.80 -20.10 10.97
C GLU A 160 -15.63 -19.37 9.92
N SER A 161 -16.25 -18.26 10.28
CA SER A 161 -17.10 -17.49 9.37
C SER A 161 -16.28 -16.62 8.40
N SER A 162 -16.17 -17.06 7.14
CA SER A 162 -15.48 -16.29 6.09
C SER A 162 -16.16 -14.97 5.72
N ILE A 163 -17.41 -14.76 6.15
CA ILE A 163 -18.20 -13.56 5.85
C ILE A 163 -17.56 -12.30 6.45
N TYR A 164 -16.82 -12.44 7.55
CA TYR A 164 -16.17 -11.31 8.23
C TYR A 164 -14.71 -11.06 7.77
N GLY A 165 -14.33 -11.59 6.60
CA GLY A 165 -13.07 -11.28 5.91
C GLY A 165 -11.83 -11.37 6.80
N GLU A 166 -10.98 -10.34 6.78
CA GLU A 166 -9.72 -10.34 7.55
C GLU A 166 -9.93 -10.30 9.08
N SER A 167 -11.08 -9.80 9.57
CA SER A 167 -11.39 -9.89 11.01
C SER A 167 -11.63 -11.33 11.46
N ALA A 168 -12.25 -12.17 10.62
CA ALA A 168 -12.33 -13.61 10.86
C ALA A 168 -10.94 -14.27 10.80
N VAL A 169 -10.08 -13.83 9.88
CA VAL A 169 -8.70 -14.34 9.81
C VAL A 169 -7.93 -14.05 11.11
N GLU A 170 -8.02 -12.83 11.66
CA GLU A 170 -7.42 -12.49 12.96
C GLU A 170 -8.01 -13.33 14.11
N ALA A 171 -9.33 -13.52 14.14
CA ALA A 171 -9.99 -14.37 15.13
C ALA A 171 -9.53 -15.84 15.02
N ARG A 172 -9.34 -16.36 13.80
CA ARG A 172 -8.80 -17.70 13.55
C ARG A 172 -7.38 -17.87 14.08
N TYR A 173 -6.55 -16.82 13.99
CA TYR A 173 -5.23 -16.87 14.60
C TYR A 173 -5.31 -16.90 16.12
N ILE A 174 -6.20 -16.12 16.74
CA ILE A 174 -6.43 -16.17 18.19
C ILE A 174 -6.91 -17.56 18.61
N ALA A 175 -7.91 -18.13 17.92
CA ALA A 175 -8.39 -19.48 18.16
C ALA A 175 -7.28 -20.54 18.03
N ARG A 176 -6.41 -20.40 17.02
CA ARG A 176 -5.25 -21.28 16.84
C ARG A 176 -4.28 -21.26 18.01
N GLU A 177 -4.02 -20.08 18.59
CA GLU A 177 -3.15 -19.95 19.78
C GLU A 177 -3.71 -20.73 20.98
N ILE A 178 -5.04 -20.79 21.10
CA ILE A 178 -5.71 -21.53 22.16
C ILE A 178 -5.70 -23.04 21.84
N ASP A 179 -6.09 -23.42 20.63
CA ASP A 179 -6.33 -24.83 20.26
C ASP A 179 -5.09 -25.64 19.98
N ILE A 180 -4.13 -25.06 19.25
CA ILE A 180 -2.93 -25.77 18.83
C ILE A 180 -1.83 -25.60 19.88
N PHE A 181 -1.71 -24.41 20.46
CA PHE A 181 -0.61 -24.08 21.36
C PHE A 181 -1.00 -24.11 22.84
N GLY A 182 -2.28 -24.36 23.17
CA GLY A 182 -2.76 -24.50 24.55
C GLY A 182 -2.63 -23.23 25.37
N LYS A 183 -2.56 -22.05 24.73
CA LYS A 183 -2.43 -20.76 25.44
C LYS A 183 -3.75 -20.35 26.05
N ASP A 184 -3.69 -19.59 27.14
CA ASP A 184 -4.87 -18.97 27.69
C ASP A 184 -5.42 -17.88 26.75
N LEU A 185 -6.68 -17.50 26.96
CA LEU A 185 -7.35 -16.50 26.14
C LEU A 185 -6.67 -15.13 26.22
N ILE A 186 -6.15 -14.73 27.37
CA ILE A 186 -5.52 -13.42 27.56
C ILE A 186 -4.22 -13.33 26.74
N ASP A 187 -3.40 -14.37 26.80
CA ASP A 187 -2.17 -14.50 26.03
C ASP A 187 -2.44 -14.61 24.53
N ALA A 188 -3.48 -15.36 24.13
CA ALA A 188 -3.90 -15.43 22.74
C ALA A 188 -4.34 -14.06 22.19
N LEU A 189 -5.13 -13.31 22.97
CA LEU A 189 -5.54 -11.93 22.63
C LEU A 189 -4.35 -10.97 22.61
N ARG A 190 -3.39 -11.13 23.55
CA ARG A 190 -2.16 -10.32 23.61
C ARG A 190 -1.34 -10.51 22.35
N ILE A 191 -1.15 -11.75 21.92
CA ILE A 191 -0.46 -12.10 20.68
C ILE A 191 -1.21 -11.47 19.50
N GLY A 192 -2.53 -11.67 19.38
CA GLY A 192 -3.34 -11.05 18.32
C GLY A 192 -3.18 -9.53 18.25
N GLY A 193 -3.23 -8.84 19.40
CA GLY A 193 -3.08 -7.39 19.50
C GLY A 193 -1.67 -6.87 19.18
N VAL A 194 -0.63 -7.69 19.34
CA VAL A 194 0.75 -7.32 18.96
C VAL A 194 0.98 -7.46 17.46
N TYR A 195 0.39 -8.48 16.83
CA TYR A 195 0.60 -8.79 15.40
C TYR A 195 -0.43 -8.16 14.47
N THR A 196 -1.51 -7.56 14.97
CA THR A 196 -2.49 -6.89 14.11
C THR A 196 -1.97 -5.52 13.62
N PRO A 197 -2.08 -5.21 12.32
CA PRO A 197 -1.70 -3.90 11.78
C PRO A 197 -2.80 -2.84 12.01
N SER A 198 -4.01 -3.23 12.41
CA SER A 198 -5.12 -2.32 12.70
C SER A 198 -5.10 -1.84 14.15
N MET A 199 -5.08 -0.51 14.32
CA MET A 199 -5.18 0.11 15.65
C MET A 199 -6.55 -0.17 16.30
N ARG A 200 -7.64 -0.15 15.53
CA ARG A 200 -9.00 -0.41 16.04
C ARG A 200 -9.12 -1.85 16.55
N MET A 201 -8.61 -2.82 15.79
CA MET A 201 -8.58 -4.21 16.23
C MET A 201 -7.70 -4.36 17.48
N LYS A 202 -6.53 -3.72 17.51
CA LYS A 202 -5.66 -3.73 18.69
C LYS A 202 -6.36 -3.18 19.93
N ASP A 203 -7.02 -2.04 19.83
CA ASP A 203 -7.78 -1.44 20.93
C ASP A 203 -8.92 -2.35 21.39
N PHE A 204 -9.64 -2.96 20.44
CA PHE A 204 -10.70 -3.92 20.73
C PHE A 204 -10.18 -5.11 21.55
N LEU A 205 -9.11 -5.76 21.09
CA LEU A 205 -8.51 -6.92 21.77
C LEU A 205 -7.90 -6.53 23.13
N GLN A 206 -7.27 -5.36 23.23
CA GLN A 206 -6.72 -4.85 24.48
C GLN A 206 -7.77 -4.57 25.54
N GLY A 207 -8.88 -3.92 25.16
CA GLY A 207 -9.98 -3.71 26.09
C GLY A 207 -10.66 -5.04 26.48
N ALA A 208 -10.74 -6.02 25.56
CA ALA A 208 -11.24 -7.36 25.89
C ALA A 208 -10.37 -8.03 26.95
N MET A 209 -9.03 -7.99 26.79
CA MET A 209 -8.10 -8.49 27.81
C MET A 209 -8.24 -7.77 29.14
N ALA A 210 -8.34 -6.44 29.12
CA ALA A 210 -8.52 -5.64 30.33
C ALA A 210 -9.82 -5.99 31.04
N SER A 211 -10.90 -6.21 30.29
CA SER A 211 -12.19 -6.61 30.83
C SER A 211 -12.15 -7.98 31.49
N ILE A 212 -11.48 -8.96 30.87
CA ILE A 212 -11.30 -10.30 31.44
C ILE A 212 -10.42 -10.23 32.70
N SER A 213 -9.31 -9.50 32.65
CA SER A 213 -8.34 -9.43 33.75
C SER A 213 -8.90 -8.72 34.99
N SER A 214 -9.81 -7.76 34.80
CA SER A 214 -10.48 -7.03 35.87
C SER A 214 -11.74 -7.74 36.40
N GLY A 215 -12.16 -8.86 35.79
CA GLY A 215 -13.42 -9.53 36.11
C GLY A 215 -14.67 -8.72 35.74
N SER A 216 -14.53 -7.71 34.88
CA SER A 216 -15.66 -6.91 34.40
C SER A 216 -16.53 -7.68 33.40
N ASN A 217 -17.72 -7.16 33.10
CA ASN A 217 -18.62 -7.79 32.14
C ASN A 217 -18.09 -7.61 30.69
N LEU A 218 -17.47 -8.67 30.16
CA LEU A 218 -16.95 -8.68 28.79
C LEU A 218 -18.04 -8.52 27.73
N THR A 219 -19.23 -9.07 27.96
CA THR A 219 -20.38 -8.90 27.04
C THR A 219 -20.77 -7.44 26.92
N GLU A 220 -20.75 -6.69 28.03
CA GLU A 220 -21.04 -5.25 28.02
C GLU A 220 -19.94 -4.45 27.31
N TYR A 221 -18.68 -4.84 27.48
CA TYR A 221 -17.57 -4.27 26.71
C TYR A 221 -17.76 -4.49 25.20
N PHE A 222 -18.07 -5.72 24.77
CA PHE A 222 -18.34 -6.01 23.36
C PHE A 222 -19.50 -5.20 22.81
N ARG A 223 -20.60 -5.08 23.56
CA ARG A 223 -21.76 -4.26 23.18
C ARG A 223 -21.40 -2.79 23.03
N THR A 224 -20.64 -2.23 23.96
CA THR A 224 -20.20 -0.84 23.93
C THR A 224 -19.31 -0.58 22.70
N LYS A 225 -18.37 -1.48 22.43
CA LYS A 225 -17.48 -1.37 21.26
C LYS A 225 -18.20 -1.59 19.93
N ALA A 226 -19.16 -2.50 19.87
CA ALA A 226 -20.03 -2.69 18.72
C ALA A 226 -20.77 -1.40 18.36
N GLN A 227 -21.41 -0.77 19.34
CA GLN A 227 -22.12 0.49 19.15
C GLN A 227 -21.17 1.62 18.75
N GLN A 228 -20.02 1.74 19.43
CA GLN A 228 -19.01 2.75 19.13
C GLN A 228 -18.53 2.62 17.67
N TYR A 229 -18.08 1.44 17.25
CA TYR A 229 -17.51 1.25 15.91
C TYR A 229 -18.56 1.30 14.80
N ALA A 230 -19.81 0.89 15.09
CA ALA A 230 -20.93 1.08 14.17
C ALA A 230 -21.26 2.56 13.98
N LEU A 231 -21.25 3.36 15.04
CA LEU A 231 -21.47 4.81 14.97
C LEU A 231 -20.35 5.51 14.19
N GLU A 232 -19.09 5.21 14.51
CA GLU A 232 -17.92 5.71 13.77
C GLU A 232 -18.01 5.36 12.28
N ASN A 233 -18.41 4.12 11.95
CA ASN A 233 -18.55 3.70 10.56
C ASN A 233 -19.66 4.46 9.83
N ARG A 234 -20.82 4.67 10.47
CA ARG A 234 -21.91 5.49 9.92
C ARG A 234 -21.46 6.94 9.70
N GLN A 235 -20.69 7.49 10.63
CA GLN A 235 -20.17 8.85 10.51
C GLN A 235 -19.16 8.97 9.36
N MET A 236 -18.24 8.02 9.21
CA MET A 236 -17.32 7.97 8.07
C MET A 236 -18.07 7.88 6.74
N GLN A 237 -19.09 7.02 6.63
CA GLN A 237 -19.93 6.91 5.44
C GLN A 237 -20.68 8.21 5.15
N LYS A 238 -21.24 8.86 6.18
CA LYS A 238 -21.93 10.14 6.03
C LYS A 238 -20.97 11.22 5.51
N THR A 239 -19.80 11.37 6.11
CA THR A 239 -18.77 12.33 5.67
C THR A 239 -18.30 12.03 4.26
N PHE A 240 -18.16 10.75 3.89
CA PHE A 240 -17.84 10.35 2.52
C PHE A 240 -18.93 10.80 1.52
N LEU A 241 -20.21 10.56 1.84
CA LEU A 241 -21.34 11.00 1.00
C LEU A 241 -21.46 12.52 0.91
N GLU A 242 -21.23 13.25 2.01
CA GLU A 242 -21.19 14.73 2.02
C GLU A 242 -20.06 15.25 1.11
N THR A 243 -18.88 14.63 1.17
CA THR A 243 -17.74 14.97 0.33
C THR A 243 -18.02 14.67 -1.15
N LEU A 244 -18.62 13.51 -1.45
CA LEU A 244 -19.04 13.14 -2.79
C LEU A 244 -20.09 14.11 -3.34
N GLY A 245 -21.02 14.56 -2.49
CA GLY A 245 -22.02 15.57 -2.82
C GLY A 245 -21.39 16.92 -3.18
N LEU A 246 -20.44 17.41 -2.38
CA LEU A 246 -19.72 18.66 -2.65
C LEU A 246 -18.92 18.61 -3.95
N ILE A 247 -18.28 17.47 -4.22
CA ILE A 247 -17.55 17.22 -5.47
C ILE A 247 -18.52 17.21 -6.67
N ALA A 248 -19.66 16.53 -6.55
CA ALA A 248 -20.69 16.50 -7.59
C ALA A 248 -21.30 17.89 -7.85
N GLU A 249 -21.56 18.67 -6.80
CA GLU A 249 -22.03 20.06 -6.93
C GLU A 249 -21.00 20.93 -7.66
N SER A 250 -19.72 20.80 -7.28
CA SER A 250 -18.61 21.51 -7.95
C SER A 250 -18.51 21.14 -9.43
N TYR A 251 -18.76 19.87 -9.79
CA TYR A 251 -18.77 19.43 -11.19
C TYR A 251 -19.92 20.05 -11.99
N VAL A 252 -21.14 20.03 -11.43
CA VAL A 252 -22.31 20.61 -12.12
C VAL A 252 -22.17 22.13 -12.26
N THR A 253 -21.66 22.82 -11.24
CA THR A 253 -21.53 24.28 -11.25
C THR A 253 -20.33 24.76 -12.05
N ALA A 254 -19.12 24.24 -11.80
CA ALA A 254 -17.91 24.73 -12.45
C ALA A 254 -17.74 24.17 -13.87
N LEU A 255 -17.90 22.85 -14.04
CA LEU A 255 -17.66 22.23 -15.34
C LEU A 255 -18.89 22.34 -16.24
N VAL A 256 -20.06 21.86 -15.80
CA VAL A 256 -21.25 21.82 -16.67
C VAL A 256 -21.79 23.23 -16.92
N ALA A 257 -22.14 23.99 -15.87
CA ALA A 257 -22.69 25.34 -16.07
C ALA A 257 -21.64 26.30 -16.66
N GLY A 258 -20.36 26.20 -16.24
CA GLY A 258 -19.28 27.00 -16.81
C GLY A 258 -19.05 26.76 -18.31
N THR A 259 -19.03 25.50 -18.75
CA THR A 259 -18.88 25.18 -20.19
C THR A 259 -20.13 25.56 -20.99
N LEU A 260 -21.33 25.38 -20.44
CA LEU A 260 -22.56 25.86 -21.07
C LEU A 260 -22.55 27.38 -21.25
N PHE A 261 -22.10 28.12 -20.24
CA PHE A 261 -21.96 29.57 -20.33
C PHE A 261 -20.98 29.98 -21.44
N LEU A 262 -19.81 29.32 -21.54
CA LEU A 262 -18.85 29.57 -22.62
C LEU A 262 -19.44 29.27 -24.01
N ILE A 263 -20.21 28.19 -24.14
CA ILE A 263 -20.89 27.83 -25.39
C ILE A 263 -21.90 28.90 -25.78
N ILE A 264 -22.73 29.36 -24.83
CA ILE A 264 -23.74 30.40 -25.09
C ILE A 264 -23.06 31.73 -25.45
N LEU A 265 -22.05 32.15 -24.69
CA LEU A 265 -21.32 33.39 -24.94
C LEU A 265 -20.67 33.38 -26.33
N GLN A 266 -20.00 32.29 -26.70
CA GLN A 266 -19.39 32.14 -28.02
C GLN A 266 -20.45 32.19 -29.12
N SER A 267 -21.60 31.51 -28.94
CA SER A 267 -22.68 31.47 -29.93
C SER A 267 -23.28 32.85 -30.18
N ILE A 268 -23.41 33.67 -29.13
CA ILE A 268 -23.88 35.05 -29.24
C ILE A 268 -22.82 35.90 -29.95
N MET A 269 -21.55 35.79 -29.54
CA MET A 269 -20.45 36.54 -30.14
C MET A 269 -20.29 36.24 -31.63
N SER A 270 -20.32 34.98 -32.05
CA SER A 270 -20.22 34.61 -33.46
C SER A 270 -21.38 35.15 -34.31
N THR A 271 -22.56 35.30 -33.71
CA THR A 271 -23.74 35.87 -34.38
C THR A 271 -23.62 37.38 -34.54
N ILE A 272 -23.03 38.08 -33.56
CA ILE A 272 -22.88 39.54 -33.56
C ILE A 272 -21.68 39.98 -34.40
N SER A 273 -20.52 39.34 -34.25
CA SER A 273 -19.29 39.72 -34.96
C SER A 273 -19.28 39.29 -36.42
N GLY A 274 -20.14 38.34 -36.81
CA GLY A 274 -20.14 37.72 -38.14
C GLY A 274 -18.93 36.81 -38.39
N GLU A 275 -17.99 36.75 -37.44
CA GLU A 275 -16.82 35.88 -37.48
C GLU A 275 -17.20 34.53 -36.87
N SER A 276 -17.27 33.52 -37.73
CA SER A 276 -17.79 32.19 -37.41
C SER A 276 -16.64 31.17 -37.37
N ASP A 277 -15.57 31.48 -36.63
CA ASP A 277 -14.53 30.49 -36.35
C ASP A 277 -15.01 29.54 -35.24
N PRO A 278 -15.31 28.26 -35.54
CA PRO A 278 -15.80 27.30 -34.55
C PRO A 278 -14.67 26.72 -33.69
N LEU A 279 -13.40 27.09 -33.91
CA LEU A 279 -12.26 26.51 -33.21
C LEU A 279 -12.39 26.55 -31.68
N PHE A 280 -12.87 27.67 -31.11
CA PHE A 280 -13.09 27.77 -29.67
C PHE A 280 -14.19 26.80 -29.18
N LEU A 281 -15.28 26.67 -29.93
CA LEU A 281 -16.37 25.74 -29.61
C LEU A 281 -15.88 24.29 -29.66
N TYR A 282 -15.08 23.94 -30.68
CA TYR A 282 -14.46 22.63 -30.79
C TYR A 282 -13.48 22.35 -29.64
N ALA A 283 -12.69 23.34 -29.21
CA ALA A 283 -11.82 23.18 -28.05
C ALA A 283 -12.63 22.91 -26.77
N VAL A 284 -13.74 23.62 -26.54
CA VAL A 284 -14.60 23.39 -25.38
C VAL A 284 -15.21 21.98 -25.41
N ILE A 285 -15.81 21.58 -26.54
CA ILE A 285 -16.56 20.32 -26.67
C ILE A 285 -15.63 19.11 -26.71
N TYR A 286 -14.52 19.17 -27.46
CA TYR A 286 -13.65 18.01 -27.69
C TYR A 286 -12.44 17.96 -26.76
N ALA A 287 -12.06 19.06 -26.10
CA ALA A 287 -10.96 19.06 -25.15
C ALA A 287 -11.44 19.30 -23.71
N ILE A 288 -12.08 20.44 -23.43
CA ILE A 288 -12.39 20.84 -22.04
C ILE A 288 -13.37 19.88 -21.38
N ILE A 289 -14.49 19.56 -22.03
CA ILE A 289 -15.51 18.66 -21.44
C ILE A 289 -14.94 17.24 -21.21
N PRO A 290 -14.30 16.57 -22.19
CA PRO A 290 -13.74 15.24 -21.98
C PRO A 290 -12.63 15.23 -20.94
N PHE A 291 -11.73 16.23 -20.97
CA PHE A 291 -10.64 16.33 -20.00
C PHE A 291 -11.17 16.56 -18.58
N GLY A 292 -12.11 17.50 -18.41
CA GLY A 292 -12.73 17.77 -17.11
C GLY A 292 -13.50 16.56 -16.58
N SER A 293 -14.24 15.85 -17.44
CA SER A 293 -14.95 14.63 -17.06
C SER A 293 -14.00 13.51 -16.66
N PHE A 294 -12.90 13.34 -17.40
CA PHE A 294 -11.87 12.34 -17.08
C PHE A 294 -11.19 12.62 -15.75
N MET A 295 -10.79 13.88 -15.51
CA MET A 295 -10.23 14.32 -14.24
C MET A 295 -11.19 14.07 -13.07
N PHE A 296 -12.48 14.31 -13.28
CA PHE A 296 -13.51 14.06 -12.29
C PHE A 296 -13.65 12.57 -11.94
N VAL A 297 -13.65 11.69 -12.94
CA VAL A 297 -13.69 10.23 -12.73
C VAL A 297 -12.48 9.76 -11.92
N ILE A 298 -11.28 10.24 -12.23
CA ILE A 298 -10.06 9.91 -11.46
C ILE A 298 -10.19 10.37 -10.01
N LEU A 299 -10.69 11.59 -9.79
CA LEU A 299 -10.84 12.15 -8.45
C LEU A 299 -11.81 11.29 -7.62
N ILE A 300 -12.98 10.92 -8.16
CA ILE A 300 -13.92 10.03 -7.48
C ILE A 300 -13.29 8.66 -7.22
N SER A 301 -12.63 8.08 -8.22
CA SER A 301 -12.02 6.76 -8.08
C SER A 301 -10.95 6.71 -7.00
N SER A 302 -10.17 7.79 -6.83
CA SER A 302 -9.13 7.89 -5.81
C SER A 302 -9.70 8.02 -4.40
N MET A 303 -10.89 8.60 -4.26
CA MET A 303 -11.53 8.85 -2.97
C MET A 303 -12.48 7.74 -2.52
N THR A 304 -12.96 6.92 -3.45
CA THR A 304 -13.90 5.83 -3.14
C THR A 304 -13.18 4.77 -2.30
N PRO A 305 -13.63 4.50 -1.06
CA PRO A 305 -13.07 3.41 -0.27
C PRO A 305 -13.35 2.08 -0.98
N GLU A 306 -12.30 1.32 -1.28
CA GLU A 306 -12.45 -0.07 -1.70
C GLU A 306 -13.08 -0.85 -0.54
N VAL A 307 -14.32 -1.30 -0.75
CA VAL A 307 -15.04 -2.25 0.11
C VAL A 307 -14.71 -3.68 -0.26
#